data_AF-A0AAN8JVQ5-F1
#
_entry.id   AF-A0AAN8JVQ5-F1
#
_cell.length_a   1.000
_cell.length_b   1.000
_cell.length_c   1.000
_cell.angle_alpha   90.00
_cell.angle_beta   90.00
_cell.angle_gamma   90.00
#
_symmetry.space_group_name_H-M   'P 1'
#
loop_
_entity.id
_entity.type
_entity.pdbx_description
1 polymer ?
#
loop_
_entity_poly.entity_id
_entity_poly.type
_entity_poly.pdbx_seq_one_letter_code
_entity_poly.pdbx_strand_id
1 'polypeptide(L)'
;MAVLTLPKPKSLQKTVSYRKLRDINLTNLKSDILNDGALNKIGNFCDISDQLQIYNTELQNIIDSHPPIVRKTLTIRPNRKWYNDSVRESKQARRKAEKVWRKSKLEIDRQIYVKARNDTNILINQTKQTFVLNRIQENNKNPKELNKIFNTMIKTSDSTVLPEHRDPKLLAESFSQFFNNKIVTIRRALDNFSLSVSDNDIDVNFTGSPLSTFPIAAVDEIKSIISTSSSSSCELDVFPTHLVKSCSTELCPILCSIVNTSLSTGNFPDVLKEALVFPLLKKSTLDHMS
;
A
#
# COMPACT_ATOMS: atom_id res chain seq x y z
N MET A 1 22.87 3.65 47.10
CA MET A 1 22.40 4.30 45.85
C MET A 1 21.58 3.28 45.06
N ALA A 2 20.26 3.44 44.97
CA ALA A 2 19.40 2.53 44.21
C ALA A 2 19.54 2.87 42.71
N VAL A 3 20.07 1.93 41.91
CA VAL A 3 20.19 2.08 40.46
C VAL A 3 18.85 1.65 39.84
N LEU A 4 18.08 2.63 39.38
CA LEU A 4 16.88 2.38 38.57
C LEU A 4 17.28 1.79 37.21
N THR A 5 17.26 0.46 37.11
CA THR A 5 17.47 -0.27 35.85
C THR A 5 16.18 -0.28 35.05
N LEU A 6 15.87 0.83 34.38
CA LEU A 6 14.79 0.86 33.40
C LEU A 6 15.27 0.17 32.11
N PRO A 7 14.61 -0.91 31.65
CA PRO A 7 14.97 -1.55 30.39
C PRO A 7 14.72 -0.57 29.25
N LYS A 8 15.68 -0.49 28.33
CA LYS A 8 15.55 0.37 27.15
C LYS A 8 14.32 -0.05 26.35
N PRO A 9 13.40 0.87 25.99
CA PRO A 9 12.21 0.51 25.23
C PRO A 9 12.62 -0.13 23.90
N LYS A 10 11.98 -1.25 23.57
CA LYS A 10 12.21 -1.94 22.30
C LYS A 10 11.80 -1.02 21.16
N SER A 11 12.61 -0.97 20.12
CA SER A 11 12.26 -0.20 18.92
C SER A 11 11.03 -0.84 18.26
N LEU A 12 10.14 -0.02 17.71
CA LEU A 12 8.97 -0.49 16.98
C LEU A 12 9.41 -1.41 15.82
N GLN A 13 8.72 -2.53 15.65
CA GLN A 13 9.00 -3.51 14.60
C GLN A 13 7.75 -3.73 13.76
N LYS A 14 7.91 -3.79 12.44
CA LYS A 14 6.88 -4.16 11.48
C LYS A 14 7.28 -5.47 10.81
N THR A 15 6.40 -6.46 10.83
CA THR A 15 6.56 -7.68 10.04
C THR A 15 5.95 -7.45 8.67
N VAL A 16 6.68 -7.80 7.61
CA VAL A 16 6.20 -7.73 6.23
C VAL A 16 6.37 -9.12 5.62
N SER A 17 5.36 -9.57 4.89
CA SER A 17 5.37 -10.78 4.06
C SER A 17 5.50 -10.41 2.59
N TYR A 18 6.35 -11.11 1.84
CA TYR A 18 6.48 -10.92 0.40
C TYR A 18 6.91 -12.21 -0.29
N ARG A 19 6.57 -12.36 -1.57
CA ARG A 19 7.06 -13.45 -2.44
C ARG A 19 8.14 -12.92 -3.37
N LYS A 20 9.19 -13.71 -3.62
CA LYS A 20 10.23 -13.33 -4.59
C LYS A 20 9.77 -13.65 -6.02
N LEU A 21 8.80 -12.89 -6.51
CA LEU A 21 8.18 -13.11 -7.82
C LEU A 21 9.16 -12.98 -8.99
N ARG A 22 10.26 -12.25 -8.80
CA ARG A 22 11.32 -12.10 -9.82
C ARG A 22 12.20 -13.33 -9.99
N ASP A 23 12.26 -14.19 -8.97
CA ASP A 23 13.09 -15.40 -8.98
C ASP A 23 12.30 -16.62 -9.53
N ILE A 24 11.05 -16.42 -10.00
CA ILE A 24 10.22 -17.48 -10.56
C ILE A 24 10.77 -17.89 -11.93
N ASN A 25 10.91 -19.20 -12.15
CA ASN A 25 11.24 -19.71 -13.46
C ASN A 25 10.01 -19.60 -14.39
N LEU A 26 10.04 -18.62 -15.29
CA LEU A 26 8.95 -18.35 -16.23
C LEU A 26 8.64 -19.52 -17.17
N THR A 27 9.61 -20.35 -17.53
CA THR A 27 9.34 -21.48 -18.43
C THR A 27 8.48 -22.53 -17.75
N ASN A 28 8.77 -22.82 -16.49
CA ASN A 28 7.99 -23.78 -15.70
C ASN A 28 6.60 -23.23 -15.41
N LEU A 29 6.51 -21.95 -15.03
CA LEU A 29 5.23 -21.28 -14.81
C LEU A 29 4.32 -21.35 -16.05
N LYS A 30 4.87 -21.11 -17.25
CA LYS A 30 4.12 -21.21 -18.51
C LYS A 30 3.67 -22.64 -18.80
N SER A 31 4.54 -23.64 -18.57
CA SER A 31 4.15 -25.04 -18.76
C SER A 31 3.07 -25.46 -17.78
N ASP A 32 3.12 -24.98 -16.53
CA ASP A 32 2.14 -25.33 -15.50
C ASP A 32 0.77 -24.72 -15.85
N ILE A 33 0.72 -23.47 -16.33
CA ILE A 33 -0.52 -22.85 -16.83
C ILE A 33 -1.09 -23.61 -18.03
N LEU A 34 -0.25 -24.03 -18.98
CA LEU A 34 -0.71 -24.77 -20.17
C LEU A 34 -1.20 -26.18 -19.85
N ASN A 35 -0.58 -26.85 -18.87
CA ASN A 35 -0.92 -28.22 -18.47
C ASN A 35 -2.11 -28.27 -17.51
N ASP A 36 -2.60 -27.12 -17.02
CA ASP A 36 -3.74 -27.06 -16.13
C ASP A 36 -5.04 -27.43 -16.87
N GLY A 37 -5.59 -28.60 -16.53
CA GLY A 37 -6.79 -29.12 -17.16
C GLY A 37 -8.07 -28.34 -16.83
N ALA A 38 -8.11 -27.62 -15.70
CA ALA A 38 -9.26 -26.83 -15.29
C ALA A 38 -9.27 -25.47 -16.00
N LEU A 39 -8.11 -24.79 -16.07
CA LEU A 39 -7.97 -23.53 -16.81
C LEU A 39 -8.31 -23.67 -18.30
N ASN A 40 -7.86 -24.75 -18.94
CA ASN A 40 -8.18 -25.02 -20.34
C ASN A 40 -9.67 -25.32 -20.61
N LYS A 41 -10.44 -25.68 -19.57
CA LYS A 41 -11.87 -26.01 -19.68
C LYS A 41 -12.79 -24.89 -19.19
N ILE A 42 -12.24 -23.71 -18.87
CA ILE A 42 -13.01 -22.56 -18.37
C ILE A 42 -14.17 -22.17 -19.30
N GLY A 43 -13.98 -22.26 -20.63
CA GLY A 43 -15.03 -21.94 -21.60
C GLY A 43 -16.25 -22.86 -21.60
N ASN A 44 -16.20 -24.00 -20.90
CA ASN A 44 -17.34 -24.92 -20.79
C ASN A 44 -18.32 -24.55 -19.67
N PHE A 45 -17.95 -23.63 -18.77
CA PHE A 45 -18.82 -23.20 -17.69
C PHE A 45 -19.76 -22.09 -18.17
N CYS A 46 -21.04 -22.17 -17.78
CA CYS A 46 -22.07 -21.23 -18.20
C CYS A 46 -22.08 -19.95 -17.36
N ASP A 47 -21.66 -20.00 -16.09
CA ASP A 47 -21.63 -18.85 -15.21
C ASP A 47 -20.22 -18.24 -15.11
N ILE A 48 -20.17 -16.92 -15.13
CA ILE A 48 -18.92 -16.17 -15.07
C ILE A 48 -18.29 -16.21 -13.67
N SER A 49 -19.12 -16.30 -12.61
CA SER A 49 -18.61 -16.39 -11.25
C SER A 49 -17.80 -17.67 -11.05
N ASP A 50 -18.31 -18.79 -11.57
CA ASP A 50 -17.61 -20.08 -11.57
C ASP A 50 -16.30 -20.02 -12.37
N GLN A 51 -16.34 -19.43 -13.58
CA GLN A 51 -15.15 -19.27 -14.42
C GLN A 51 -14.04 -18.48 -13.72
N LEU A 52 -14.39 -17.37 -13.05
CA LEU A 52 -13.43 -16.57 -12.31
C LEU A 52 -12.96 -17.24 -11.03
N GLN A 53 -13.83 -17.97 -10.34
CA GLN A 53 -13.43 -18.72 -9.16
C GLN A 53 -12.39 -19.78 -9.52
N ILE A 54 -12.58 -20.51 -10.62
CA ILE A 54 -11.59 -21.48 -11.12
C ILE A 54 -10.31 -20.76 -11.53
N TYR A 55 -10.41 -19.68 -12.32
CA TYR A 55 -9.25 -18.88 -12.71
C TYR A 55 -8.41 -18.42 -11.51
N ASN A 56 -9.06 -17.85 -10.50
CA ASN A 56 -8.38 -17.39 -9.28
C ASN A 56 -7.83 -18.56 -8.46
N THR A 57 -8.56 -19.65 -8.31
CA THR A 57 -8.12 -20.78 -7.48
C THR A 57 -6.91 -21.47 -8.11
N GLU A 58 -6.94 -21.76 -9.40
CA GLU A 58 -5.84 -22.46 -10.07
C GLU A 58 -4.60 -21.59 -10.22
N LEU A 59 -4.75 -20.30 -10.53
CA LEU A 59 -3.61 -19.40 -10.53
C LEU A 59 -3.00 -19.23 -9.13
N GLN A 60 -3.81 -19.23 -8.08
CA GLN A 60 -3.32 -19.22 -6.70
C GLN A 60 -2.52 -20.50 -6.41
N ASN A 61 -3.06 -21.68 -6.78
CA ASN A 61 -2.39 -22.98 -6.62
C ASN A 61 -1.05 -23.02 -7.36
N ILE A 62 -1.03 -22.57 -8.61
CA ILE A 62 0.19 -22.51 -9.44
C ILE A 62 1.22 -21.58 -8.79
N ILE A 63 0.85 -20.35 -8.40
CA ILE A 63 1.81 -19.46 -7.73
C ILE A 63 2.30 -20.08 -6.42
N ASP A 64 1.43 -20.72 -5.64
CA ASP A 64 1.77 -21.36 -4.35
C ASP A 64 2.68 -22.59 -4.48
N SER A 65 2.68 -23.25 -5.63
CA SER A 65 3.68 -24.28 -5.98
C SER A 65 5.08 -23.71 -6.24
N HIS A 66 5.17 -22.42 -6.60
CA HIS A 66 6.43 -21.70 -6.81
C HIS A 66 6.94 -21.08 -5.49
N PRO A 67 8.00 -20.22 -5.44
CA PRO A 67 8.76 -19.99 -4.21
C PRO A 67 7.87 -19.43 -3.09
N PRO A 68 8.09 -19.90 -1.84
CA PRO A 68 7.20 -19.61 -0.72
C PRO A 68 7.22 -18.15 -0.29
N ILE A 69 6.18 -17.74 0.43
CA ILE A 69 6.09 -16.41 1.06
C ILE A 69 7.18 -16.29 2.14
N VAL A 70 8.03 -15.27 2.02
CA VAL A 70 9.07 -14.93 2.99
C VAL A 70 8.54 -13.88 3.95
N ARG A 71 8.73 -14.10 5.26
CA ARG A 71 8.42 -13.14 6.32
C ARG A 71 9.69 -12.46 6.80
N LYS A 72 9.65 -11.13 6.94
CA LYS A 72 10.80 -10.33 7.39
C LYS A 72 10.36 -9.29 8.41
N THR A 73 11.06 -9.24 9.54
CA THR A 73 10.81 -8.24 10.59
C THR A 73 11.75 -7.06 10.40
N LEU A 74 11.17 -5.87 10.22
CA LEU A 74 11.87 -4.61 10.02
C LEU A 74 11.71 -3.73 11.25
N THR A 75 12.82 -3.18 11.76
CA THR A 75 12.75 -2.16 12.82
C THR A 75 12.39 -0.81 12.20
N ILE A 76 11.29 -0.21 12.63
CA ILE A 76 10.89 1.14 12.21
C ILE A 76 11.88 2.14 12.81
N ARG A 77 12.58 2.85 11.93
CA ARG A 77 13.51 3.92 12.30
C ARG A 77 13.02 5.22 11.66
N PRO A 78 12.23 6.04 12.38
CA PRO A 78 11.74 7.29 11.82
C PRO A 78 12.92 8.18 11.43
N ASN A 79 12.84 8.80 10.25
CA ASN A 79 13.84 9.77 9.81
C ASN A 79 13.83 10.95 10.78
N ARG A 80 14.99 11.23 11.37
CA ARG A 80 15.11 12.35 12.31
C ARG A 80 15.45 13.58 11.50
N LYS A 81 14.51 14.54 11.42
CA LYS A 81 14.65 15.76 10.62
C LYS A 81 15.93 16.59 10.92
N TRP A 82 16.49 16.47 12.12
CA TRP A 82 17.76 17.13 12.50
C TRP A 82 19.02 16.35 12.10
N TYR A 83 18.90 15.12 11.60
CA TYR A 83 20.04 14.27 11.29
C TYR A 83 20.65 14.63 9.94
N ASN A 84 21.95 14.96 9.94
CA ASN A 84 22.69 15.37 8.75
C ASN A 84 23.94 14.49 8.53
N ASP A 85 24.62 14.74 7.42
CA ASP A 85 25.80 13.97 7.00
C ASP A 85 26.98 14.15 7.95
N SER A 86 27.17 15.34 8.51
CA SER A 86 28.20 15.62 9.52
C SER A 86 28.03 14.76 10.79
N VAL A 87 26.79 14.63 11.29
CA VAL A 87 26.49 13.74 12.43
C VAL A 87 26.71 12.28 12.06
N ARG A 88 26.42 11.89 10.81
CA ARG A 88 26.68 10.52 10.31
C ARG A 88 28.17 10.21 10.32
N GLU A 89 28.99 11.09 9.77
CA GLU A 89 30.45 10.94 9.71
C GLU A 89 31.07 10.90 11.11
N SER A 90 30.66 11.80 12.01
CA SER A 90 31.14 11.83 13.39
C SER A 90 30.80 10.53 14.14
N LYS A 91 29.58 9.99 13.98
CA LYS A 91 29.20 8.68 14.52
C LYS A 91 30.02 7.52 13.94
N GLN A 92 30.35 7.57 12.65
CA GLN A 92 31.21 6.57 12.02
C GLN A 92 32.63 6.64 12.57
N ALA A 93 33.21 7.84 12.69
CA ALA A 93 34.53 8.08 13.27
C ALA A 93 34.62 7.55 14.71
N ARG A 94 33.62 7.86 15.55
CA ARG A 94 33.50 7.31 16.91
C ARG A 94 33.48 5.78 16.90
N ARG A 95 32.73 5.16 15.99
CA ARG A 95 32.63 3.69 15.90
C ARG A 95 33.93 3.05 15.39
N LYS A 96 34.66 3.72 14.49
CA LYS A 96 35.99 3.31 14.04
C LYS A 96 36.98 3.33 15.20
N ALA A 97 37.06 4.45 15.93
CA ALA A 97 37.92 4.58 17.11
C ALA A 97 37.58 3.55 18.21
N GLU A 98 36.29 3.29 18.45
CA GLU A 98 35.85 2.25 19.40
C GLU A 98 36.33 0.86 19.00
N LYS A 99 36.25 0.51 17.71
CA LYS A 99 36.72 -0.79 17.21
C LYS A 99 38.23 -0.95 17.36
N VAL A 100 39.00 0.09 17.07
CA VAL A 100 40.46 0.10 17.24
C VAL A 100 40.81 -0.12 18.70
N TRP A 101 40.26 0.70 19.61
CA TRP A 101 40.49 0.57 21.05
C TRP A 101 40.11 -0.80 21.61
N ARG A 102 38.98 -1.38 21.17
CA ARG A 102 38.58 -2.73 21.61
C ARG A 102 39.57 -3.82 21.18
N LYS A 103 40.29 -3.62 20.08
CA LYS A 103 41.30 -4.57 19.56
C LYS A 103 42.66 -4.36 20.22
N SER A 104 43.15 -3.12 20.29
CA SER A 104 44.48 -2.80 20.81
C SER A 104 44.55 -2.75 22.34
N LYS A 105 43.45 -2.32 23.00
CA LYS A 105 43.35 -2.04 24.44
C LYS A 105 44.39 -1.04 24.98
N LEU A 106 45.02 -0.26 24.10
CA LEU A 106 45.99 0.77 24.49
C LEU A 106 45.28 2.02 25.00
N GLU A 107 45.92 2.72 25.95
CA GLU A 107 45.38 3.95 26.54
C GLU A 107 45.26 5.08 25.51
N ILE A 108 46.20 5.16 24.56
CA ILE A 108 46.18 6.16 23.49
C ILE A 108 44.90 5.98 22.63
N ASP A 109 44.57 4.75 22.25
CA ASP A 109 43.35 4.46 21.49
C ASP A 109 42.08 4.72 22.31
N ARG A 110 42.13 4.49 23.63
CA ARG A 110 41.05 4.85 24.55
C ARG A 110 40.82 6.36 24.53
N GLN A 111 41.87 7.17 24.60
CA GLN A 111 41.78 8.63 24.56
C GLN A 111 41.20 9.12 23.23
N ILE A 112 41.63 8.54 22.10
CA ILE A 112 41.06 8.84 20.76
C ILE A 112 39.56 8.52 20.72
N TYR A 113 39.15 7.35 21.23
CA TYR A 113 37.74 6.98 21.33
C TYR A 113 36.94 7.94 22.22
N VAL A 114 37.44 8.29 23.40
CA VAL A 114 36.78 9.20 24.35
C VAL A 114 36.62 10.59 23.73
N LYS A 115 37.64 11.10 23.04
CA LYS A 115 37.58 12.37 22.31
C LYS A 115 36.49 12.30 21.23
N ALA A 116 36.56 11.30 20.34
CA ALA A 116 35.55 11.13 19.28
C ALA A 116 34.13 10.97 19.83
N ARG A 117 33.96 10.31 21.00
CA ARG A 117 32.68 10.18 21.69
C ARG A 117 32.15 11.54 22.17
N ASN A 118 33.00 12.34 22.81
CA ASN A 118 32.62 13.65 23.32
C ASN A 118 32.30 14.61 22.17
N ASP A 119 33.14 14.66 21.13
CA ASP A 119 32.93 15.46 19.92
C ASP A 119 31.59 15.09 19.25
N THR A 120 31.30 13.79 19.12
CA THR A 120 30.01 13.33 18.57
C THR A 120 28.83 13.81 19.42
N ASN A 121 28.94 13.76 20.75
CA ASN A 121 27.85 14.19 21.64
C ASN A 121 27.62 15.70 21.56
N ILE A 122 28.69 16.48 21.54
CA ILE A 122 28.65 17.94 21.36
C ILE A 122 27.98 18.27 20.04
N LEU A 123 28.45 17.68 18.94
CA LEU A 123 27.90 17.90 17.61
C LEU A 123 26.41 17.53 17.53
N ILE A 124 25.99 16.40 18.12
CA ILE A 124 24.58 16.00 18.15
C ILE A 124 23.73 17.04 18.91
N ASN A 125 24.22 17.54 20.03
CA ASN A 125 23.49 18.52 20.82
C ASN A 125 23.38 19.86 20.09
N GLN A 126 24.49 20.35 19.52
CA GLN A 126 24.51 21.56 18.71
C GLN A 126 23.58 21.44 17.50
N THR A 127 23.67 20.34 16.74
CA THR A 127 22.83 20.13 15.55
C THR A 127 21.33 20.13 15.90
N LYS A 128 20.94 19.51 17.02
CA LYS A 128 19.55 19.55 17.50
C LYS A 128 19.11 20.96 17.89
N GLN A 129 19.96 21.69 18.61
CA GLN A 129 19.68 23.06 19.01
C GLN A 129 19.50 23.96 17.79
N THR A 130 20.45 23.94 16.86
CA THR A 130 20.38 24.70 15.60
C THR A 130 19.13 24.35 14.80
N PHE A 131 18.77 23.06 14.69
CA PHE A 131 17.56 22.65 13.99
C PHE A 131 16.29 23.25 14.60
N VAL A 132 16.17 23.21 15.93
CA VAL A 132 15.00 23.79 16.63
C VAL A 132 14.99 25.31 16.48
N LEU A 133 16.14 25.97 16.64
CA LEU A 133 16.26 27.42 16.51
C LEU A 133 15.88 27.90 15.10
N ASN A 134 16.40 27.25 14.05
CA ASN A 134 16.05 27.57 12.68
C ASN A 134 14.54 27.42 12.45
N ARG A 135 13.94 26.35 12.97
CA ARG A 135 12.49 26.11 12.83
C ARG A 135 11.65 27.17 13.55
N ILE A 136 12.10 27.66 14.70
CA ILE A 136 11.45 28.77 15.42
C ILE A 136 11.58 30.07 14.60
N GLN A 137 12.76 30.35 14.05
CA GLN A 137 13.01 31.55 13.24
C GLN A 137 12.16 31.56 11.96
N GLU A 138 12.09 30.42 11.25
CA GLU A 138 11.27 30.26 10.04
C GLU A 138 9.77 30.44 10.30
N ASN A 139 9.29 30.09 11.49
CA ASN A 139 7.86 30.12 11.86
C ASN A 139 7.51 31.25 12.85
N ASN A 140 8.39 32.24 13.02
CA ASN A 140 8.25 33.28 14.05
C ASN A 140 6.95 34.12 13.94
N LYS A 141 6.35 34.19 12.75
CA LYS A 141 5.08 34.89 12.48
C LYS A 141 3.83 34.03 12.65
N ASN A 142 3.97 32.73 12.92
CA ASN A 142 2.84 31.80 13.03
C ASN A 142 2.74 31.19 14.44
N PRO A 143 1.91 31.74 15.34
CA PRO A 143 1.80 31.27 16.72
C PRO A 143 1.30 29.82 16.85
N LYS A 144 0.52 29.32 15.87
CA LYS A 144 0.04 27.93 15.87
C LYS A 144 1.20 26.94 15.68
N GLU A 145 2.10 27.21 14.73
CA GLU A 145 3.25 26.35 14.48
C GLU A 145 4.29 26.43 15.61
N LEU A 146 4.48 27.61 16.22
CA LEU A 146 5.31 27.76 17.42
C LEU A 146 4.78 26.92 18.59
N ASN A 147 3.47 26.97 18.87
CA ASN A 147 2.84 26.14 19.89
C ASN A 147 2.98 24.64 19.58
N LYS A 148 2.87 24.25 18.31
CA LYS A 148 3.10 22.86 17.87
C LYS A 148 4.54 22.40 18.13
N ILE A 149 5.53 23.25 17.84
CA ILE A 149 6.95 22.98 18.12
C ILE A 149 7.18 22.81 19.63
N PHE A 150 6.61 23.70 20.44
CA PHE A 150 6.68 23.66 21.90
C PHE A 150 6.04 22.39 22.47
N ASN A 151 4.82 22.06 22.06
CA ASN A 151 4.10 20.86 22.47
C ASN A 151 4.84 19.57 22.06
N THR A 152 5.49 19.57 20.89
CA THR A 152 6.35 18.45 20.45
C THR A 152 7.55 18.24 21.38
N MET A 153 8.13 19.33 21.91
CA MET A 153 9.24 19.24 22.88
C MET A 153 8.76 18.77 24.26
N ILE A 154 7.54 19.13 24.65
CA ILE A 154 6.96 18.79 25.96
C ILE A 154 6.24 17.43 25.96
N LYS A 155 6.11 16.77 24.79
CA LYS A 155 5.35 15.52 24.59
C LYS A 155 3.86 15.63 24.93
N THR A 156 3.29 16.82 24.88
CA THR A 156 1.84 17.05 24.86
C THR A 156 1.36 17.03 23.42
N SER A 157 1.58 15.91 22.73
CA SER A 157 0.94 15.72 21.43
C SER A 157 -0.48 15.27 21.68
N ASP A 158 -1.43 16.21 21.69
CA ASP A 158 -2.84 15.90 21.50
C ASP A 158 -2.95 15.27 20.11
N SER A 159 -2.95 13.92 20.07
CA SER A 159 -3.28 13.20 18.86
C SER A 159 -4.68 13.59 18.46
N THR A 160 -4.93 13.88 17.18
CA THR A 160 -6.28 13.95 16.64
C THR A 160 -6.94 12.58 16.91
N VAL A 161 -7.79 12.53 17.93
CA VAL A 161 -8.39 11.29 18.40
C VAL A 161 -9.48 10.93 17.38
N LEU A 162 -9.22 9.92 16.56
CA LEU A 162 -10.30 9.20 15.89
C LEU A 162 -11.28 8.74 16.98
N PRO A 163 -12.58 8.56 16.66
CA PRO A 163 -13.49 7.91 17.59
C PRO A 163 -12.84 6.65 18.18
N GLU A 164 -13.03 6.41 19.48
CA GLU A 164 -12.49 5.22 20.11
C GLU A 164 -12.95 3.98 19.34
N HIS A 165 -11.99 3.17 18.90
CA HIS A 165 -12.27 2.00 18.09
C HIS A 165 -11.34 0.87 18.52
N ARG A 166 -11.87 -0.35 18.57
CA ARG A 166 -11.13 -1.55 18.94
C ARG A 166 -10.43 -2.19 17.74
N ASP A 167 -10.95 -1.96 16.53
CA ASP A 167 -10.43 -2.48 15.27
C ASP A 167 -10.51 -1.40 14.17
N PRO A 168 -9.38 -1.05 13.52
CA PRO A 168 -9.35 -0.14 12.38
C PRO A 168 -10.24 -0.58 11.21
N LYS A 169 -10.44 -1.88 11.01
CA LYS A 169 -11.27 -2.41 9.91
C LYS A 169 -12.75 -2.07 10.13
N LEU A 170 -13.25 -2.31 11.34
CA LEU A 170 -14.61 -1.94 11.73
C LEU A 170 -14.86 -0.43 11.63
N LEU A 171 -13.85 0.38 11.98
CA LEU A 171 -13.96 1.84 11.82
C LEU A 171 -14.08 2.23 10.34
N ALA A 172 -13.28 1.64 9.45
CA ALA A 172 -13.36 1.89 8.02
C ALA A 172 -14.72 1.45 7.43
N GLU A 173 -15.23 0.30 7.84
CA GLU A 173 -16.56 -0.18 7.47
C GLU A 173 -17.66 0.77 7.96
N SER A 174 -17.56 1.29 9.19
CA SER A 174 -18.52 2.26 9.72
C SER A 174 -18.54 3.57 8.93
N PHE A 175 -17.38 4.06 8.47
CA PHE A 175 -17.32 5.22 7.58
C PHE A 175 -17.96 4.90 6.23
N SER A 176 -17.66 3.75 5.64
CA SER A 176 -18.29 3.30 4.38
C SER A 176 -19.81 3.26 4.50
N GLN A 177 -20.33 2.63 5.56
CA GLN A 177 -21.76 2.57 5.84
C GLN A 177 -22.38 3.96 6.02
N PHE A 178 -21.72 4.87 6.74
CA PHE A 178 -22.21 6.23 6.91
C PHE A 178 -22.41 6.96 5.56
N PHE A 179 -21.43 6.88 4.65
CA PHE A 179 -21.53 7.51 3.34
C PHE A 179 -22.56 6.83 2.45
N ASN A 180 -22.64 5.49 2.46
CA ASN A 180 -23.68 4.76 1.74
C ASN A 180 -25.08 5.14 2.23
N ASN A 181 -25.29 5.19 3.54
CA ASN A 181 -26.56 5.59 4.15
C ASN A 181 -26.92 7.05 3.81
N LYS A 182 -25.92 7.94 3.76
CA LYS A 182 -26.12 9.32 3.32
C LYS A 182 -26.60 9.38 1.86
N ILE A 183 -26.00 8.60 0.96
CA ILE A 183 -26.43 8.52 -0.45
C ILE A 183 -27.88 8.02 -0.52
N VAL A 184 -28.22 6.93 0.19
CA VAL A 184 -29.58 6.38 0.25
C VAL A 184 -30.57 7.42 0.77
N THR A 185 -30.19 8.19 1.80
CA THR A 185 -31.03 9.22 2.40
C THR A 185 -31.27 10.37 1.41
N ILE A 186 -30.23 10.80 0.69
CA ILE A 186 -30.35 11.84 -0.35
C ILE A 186 -31.24 11.35 -1.49
N ARG A 187 -31.06 10.12 -1.98
CA ARG A 187 -31.92 9.54 -3.03
C ARG A 187 -33.38 9.50 -2.61
N ARG A 188 -33.68 8.98 -1.40
CA ARG A 188 -35.05 9.00 -0.86
C ARG A 188 -35.63 10.41 -0.75
N ALA A 189 -34.83 11.39 -0.37
CA ALA A 189 -35.28 12.78 -0.31
C ALA A 189 -35.59 13.37 -1.69
N LEU A 190 -34.82 12.99 -2.73
CA LEU A 190 -35.07 13.37 -4.12
C LEU A 190 -36.30 12.67 -4.70
N ASP A 191 -36.45 11.36 -4.44
CA ASP A 191 -37.62 10.57 -4.86
C ASP A 191 -38.92 11.17 -4.27
N ASN A 192 -38.87 11.58 -3.00
CA ASN A 192 -39.98 12.26 -2.33
C ASN A 192 -40.28 13.66 -2.92
N PHE A 193 -39.28 14.32 -3.51
CA PHE A 193 -39.45 15.60 -4.22
C PHE A 193 -40.09 15.43 -5.60
N SER A 194 -39.76 14.33 -6.29
CA SER A 194 -40.28 14.01 -7.63
C SER A 194 -41.79 13.74 -7.67
N LEU A 195 -42.40 13.37 -6.54
CA LEU A 195 -43.86 13.20 -6.41
C LEU A 195 -44.65 14.52 -6.50
N SER A 196 -43.99 15.68 -6.49
CA SER A 196 -44.62 17.01 -6.53
C SER A 196 -44.54 17.72 -7.89
N VAL A 197 -43.82 17.15 -8.85
CA VAL A 197 -43.75 17.65 -10.23
C VAL A 197 -44.53 16.67 -11.09
N SER A 198 -45.66 17.11 -11.65
CA SER A 198 -46.36 16.35 -12.68
C SER A 198 -45.38 16.00 -13.79
N ASP A 199 -45.16 14.70 -13.97
CA ASP A 199 -44.25 14.06 -14.92
C ASP A 199 -44.63 14.42 -16.36
N ASN A 200 -44.24 15.63 -16.78
CA ASN A 200 -44.26 16.10 -18.16
C ASN A 200 -42.82 16.31 -18.66
N ASP A 201 -41.82 15.79 -17.93
CA ASP A 201 -40.48 15.71 -18.48
C ASP A 201 -40.45 14.56 -19.48
N ILE A 202 -40.11 14.95 -20.70
CA ILE A 202 -40.07 14.12 -21.89
C ILE A 202 -39.00 13.06 -21.66
N ASP A 203 -39.40 11.89 -21.17
CA ASP A 203 -38.60 10.69 -21.32
C ASP A 203 -38.60 10.40 -22.82
N VAL A 204 -37.57 10.89 -23.50
CA VAL A 204 -37.42 10.71 -24.95
C VAL A 204 -37.22 9.21 -25.14
N ASN A 205 -38.32 8.48 -25.39
CA ASN A 205 -38.27 7.06 -25.70
C ASN A 205 -37.18 6.86 -26.74
N PHE A 206 -36.16 6.08 -26.37
CA PHE A 206 -35.02 5.86 -27.24
C PHE A 206 -35.53 5.28 -28.57
N THR A 207 -35.44 6.07 -29.64
CA THR A 207 -35.90 5.71 -30.99
C THR A 207 -34.80 5.05 -31.83
N GLY A 208 -33.61 4.89 -31.26
CA GLY A 208 -32.49 4.23 -31.92
C GLY A 208 -32.60 2.71 -31.88
N SER A 209 -31.67 2.04 -32.56
CA SER A 209 -31.51 0.58 -32.43
C SER A 209 -30.74 0.28 -31.14
N PRO A 210 -31.30 -0.53 -30.22
CA PRO A 210 -30.60 -0.88 -28.99
C PRO A 210 -29.39 -1.77 -29.32
N LEU A 211 -28.31 -1.62 -28.55
CA LEU A 211 -27.19 -2.56 -28.63
C LEU A 211 -27.65 -3.91 -28.06
N SER A 212 -27.99 -4.84 -28.95
CA SER A 212 -28.55 -6.14 -28.59
C SER A 212 -27.49 -7.22 -28.35
N THR A 213 -26.29 -7.04 -28.91
CA THR A 213 -25.21 -8.03 -28.84
C THR A 213 -23.85 -7.34 -28.86
N PHE A 214 -22.86 -7.97 -28.23
CA PHE A 214 -21.46 -7.58 -28.34
C PHE A 214 -20.75 -8.47 -29.37
N PRO A 215 -19.84 -7.92 -30.17
CA PRO A 215 -18.96 -8.74 -31.00
C PRO A 215 -18.06 -9.60 -30.09
N ILE A 216 -17.77 -10.82 -30.55
CA ILE A 216 -16.85 -11.72 -29.85
C ILE A 216 -15.45 -11.10 -29.87
N ALA A 217 -14.85 -10.91 -28.68
CA ALA A 217 -13.49 -10.44 -28.54
C ALA A 217 -12.50 -11.47 -29.07
N ALA A 218 -11.48 -11.01 -29.80
CA ALA A 218 -10.42 -11.88 -30.32
C ALA A 218 -9.28 -12.04 -29.30
N VAL A 219 -8.59 -13.19 -29.32
CA VAL A 219 -7.44 -13.43 -28.44
C VAL A 219 -6.33 -12.38 -28.64
N ASP A 220 -6.08 -11.98 -29.89
CA ASP A 220 -5.09 -10.94 -30.22
C ASP A 220 -5.48 -9.55 -29.69
N GLU A 221 -6.78 -9.25 -29.65
CA GLU A 221 -7.30 -8.02 -29.06
C GLU A 221 -7.04 -8.00 -27.55
N ILE A 222 -7.38 -9.08 -26.84
CA ILE A 222 -7.10 -9.24 -25.41
C ILE A 222 -5.60 -9.11 -25.13
N LYS A 223 -4.76 -9.73 -25.96
CA LYS A 223 -3.30 -9.65 -25.85
C LYS A 223 -2.79 -8.21 -26.01
N SER A 224 -3.32 -7.48 -26.99
CA SER A 224 -3.01 -6.07 -27.22
C SER A 224 -3.38 -5.20 -26.01
N ILE A 225 -4.59 -5.38 -25.45
CA ILE A 225 -5.07 -4.67 -24.27
C ILE A 225 -4.17 -4.94 -23.05
N ILE A 226 -3.83 -6.21 -22.79
CA ILE A 226 -2.95 -6.58 -21.68
C ILE A 226 -1.57 -5.94 -21.85
N SER A 227 -1.02 -5.94 -23.06
CA SER A 227 0.31 -5.39 -23.34
C SER A 227 0.39 -3.88 -23.11
N THR A 228 -0.65 -3.14 -23.50
CA THR A 228 -0.73 -1.67 -23.43
C THR A 228 -1.16 -1.15 -22.06
N SER A 229 -1.78 -1.99 -21.23
CA SER A 229 -2.20 -1.66 -19.87
C SER A 229 -1.01 -1.35 -18.95
N SER A 230 -1.22 -0.59 -17.86
CA SER A 230 -0.17 -0.38 -16.85
C SER A 230 0.18 -1.68 -16.13
N SER A 231 1.44 -1.86 -15.75
CA SER A 231 1.89 -3.01 -14.94
C SER A 231 1.60 -2.83 -13.44
N SER A 232 0.48 -2.19 -13.11
CA SER A 232 -0.02 -2.00 -11.75
C SER A 232 -0.72 -3.27 -11.28
N SER A 233 -0.52 -3.65 -10.01
CA SER A 233 -1.20 -4.78 -9.38
C SER A 233 -1.86 -4.34 -8.09
N CYS A 234 -3.03 -4.90 -7.80
CA CYS A 234 -3.80 -4.74 -6.58
C CYS A 234 -3.44 -5.86 -5.58
N GLU A 235 -3.64 -5.62 -4.28
CA GLU A 235 -3.50 -6.70 -3.27
C GLU A 235 -4.63 -7.74 -3.36
N LEU A 236 -5.74 -7.42 -4.05
CA LEU A 236 -6.80 -8.37 -4.38
C LEU A 236 -6.46 -9.27 -5.57
N ASP A 237 -5.45 -8.91 -6.37
CA ASP A 237 -5.05 -9.71 -7.52
C ASP A 237 -4.34 -10.98 -7.05
N VAL A 238 -4.91 -12.14 -7.35
CA VAL A 238 -4.27 -13.44 -7.13
C VAL A 238 -2.95 -13.54 -7.91
N PHE A 239 -2.95 -13.04 -9.15
CA PHE A 239 -1.85 -13.17 -10.09
C PHE A 239 -1.32 -11.79 -10.50
N PRO A 240 -0.10 -11.40 -10.08
CA PRO A 240 0.46 -10.08 -10.35
C PRO A 240 0.52 -9.74 -11.85
N THR A 241 0.14 -8.51 -12.21
CA THR A 241 0.04 -8.05 -13.61
C THR A 241 1.32 -8.24 -14.44
N HIS A 242 2.49 -8.11 -13.82
CA HIS A 242 3.77 -8.40 -14.50
C HIS A 242 3.87 -9.87 -14.96
N LEU A 243 3.37 -10.81 -14.14
CA LEU A 243 3.34 -12.23 -14.50
C LEU A 243 2.27 -12.50 -15.55
N VAL A 244 1.10 -11.84 -15.47
CA VAL A 244 0.06 -11.92 -16.52
C VAL A 244 0.65 -11.54 -17.88
N LYS A 245 1.40 -10.44 -17.95
CA LYS A 245 2.08 -10.01 -19.18
C LYS A 245 3.12 -11.02 -19.67
N SER A 246 3.91 -11.56 -18.75
CA SER A 246 4.97 -12.54 -19.06
C SER A 246 4.40 -13.86 -19.59
N CYS A 247 3.21 -14.25 -19.12
CA CYS A 247 2.48 -15.46 -19.52
C CYS A 247 1.27 -15.14 -20.41
N SER A 248 1.31 -14.02 -21.14
CA SER A 248 0.17 -13.55 -21.93
C SER A 248 -0.22 -14.55 -23.02
N THR A 249 0.76 -15.24 -23.61
CA THR A 249 0.51 -16.26 -24.64
C THR A 249 -0.37 -17.40 -24.13
N GLU A 250 -0.18 -17.80 -22.89
CA GLU A 250 -0.90 -18.89 -22.24
C GLU A 250 -2.24 -18.42 -21.64
N LEU A 251 -2.29 -17.20 -21.10
CA LEU A 251 -3.46 -16.67 -20.39
C LEU A 251 -4.50 -15.99 -21.30
N CYS A 252 -4.11 -15.43 -22.45
CA CYS A 252 -5.04 -14.68 -23.31
C CYS A 252 -6.23 -15.52 -23.80
N PRO A 253 -6.09 -16.80 -24.20
CA PRO A 253 -7.24 -17.63 -24.56
C PRO A 253 -8.23 -17.81 -23.41
N ILE A 254 -7.71 -18.01 -22.18
CA ILE A 254 -8.52 -18.18 -20.97
C ILE A 254 -9.28 -16.89 -20.66
N LEU A 255 -8.57 -15.75 -20.63
CA LEU A 255 -9.16 -14.44 -20.37
C LEU A 255 -10.16 -14.04 -21.45
N CYS A 256 -9.90 -14.37 -22.71
CA CYS A 256 -10.81 -14.15 -23.83
C CYS A 256 -12.14 -14.90 -23.63
N SER A 257 -12.09 -16.15 -23.14
CA SER A 257 -13.30 -16.90 -22.79
C SER A 257 -14.10 -16.19 -21.70
N ILE A 258 -13.45 -15.77 -20.61
CA ILE A 258 -14.11 -15.08 -19.49
C ILE A 258 -14.76 -13.77 -19.94
N VAL A 259 -14.04 -12.97 -20.73
CA VAL A 259 -14.55 -11.71 -21.28
C VAL A 259 -15.77 -11.96 -22.18
N ASN A 260 -15.69 -12.94 -23.08
CA ASN A 260 -16.80 -13.26 -23.97
C ASN A 260 -18.02 -13.80 -23.21
N THR A 261 -17.83 -14.57 -22.14
CA THR A 261 -18.92 -14.98 -21.24
C THR A 261 -19.55 -13.77 -20.54
N SER A 262 -18.75 -12.80 -20.08
CA SER A 262 -19.28 -11.56 -19.48
C SER A 262 -20.12 -10.75 -20.47
N LEU A 263 -19.59 -10.54 -21.67
CA LEU A 263 -20.23 -9.75 -22.70
C LEU A 263 -21.52 -10.41 -23.23
N SER A 264 -21.50 -11.73 -23.44
CA SER A 264 -22.68 -12.47 -23.93
C SER A 264 -23.80 -12.59 -22.92
N THR A 265 -23.48 -12.75 -21.63
CA THR A 265 -24.48 -12.84 -20.55
C THR A 265 -24.92 -11.47 -20.04
N GLY A 266 -24.17 -10.40 -20.34
CA GLY A 266 -24.39 -9.08 -19.76
C GLY A 266 -24.09 -9.03 -18.26
N ASN A 267 -23.43 -10.05 -17.70
CA ASN A 267 -23.12 -10.12 -16.28
C ASN A 267 -21.64 -9.78 -16.02
N PHE A 268 -21.41 -8.78 -15.15
CA PHE A 268 -20.07 -8.45 -14.68
C PHE A 268 -19.84 -9.02 -13.28
N PRO A 269 -18.73 -9.73 -13.03
CA PRO A 269 -18.52 -10.46 -11.78
C PRO A 269 -18.37 -9.55 -10.56
N ASP A 270 -19.01 -9.92 -9.44
CA ASP A 270 -18.98 -9.11 -8.22
C ASP A 270 -17.59 -8.99 -7.61
N VAL A 271 -16.78 -10.05 -7.67
CA VAL A 271 -15.39 -10.04 -7.17
C VAL A 271 -14.50 -9.03 -7.90
N LEU A 272 -14.84 -8.65 -9.13
CA LEU A 272 -14.14 -7.62 -9.89
C LEU A 272 -14.70 -6.21 -9.66
N LYS A 273 -15.80 -6.07 -8.91
CA LYS A 273 -16.36 -4.77 -8.48
C LYS A 273 -15.75 -4.27 -7.17
N GLU A 274 -14.97 -5.12 -6.50
CA GLU A 274 -14.30 -4.78 -5.25
C GLU A 274 -13.09 -3.87 -5.47
N ALA A 275 -12.85 -2.95 -4.53
CA ALA A 275 -11.71 -2.04 -4.58
C ALA A 275 -11.14 -1.81 -3.17
N LEU A 276 -9.81 -1.76 -3.08
CA LEU A 276 -9.13 -1.35 -1.86
C LEU A 276 -8.95 0.16 -1.83
N VAL A 277 -9.57 0.81 -0.84
CA VAL A 277 -9.49 2.27 -0.67
C VAL A 277 -8.37 2.61 0.31
N PHE A 278 -7.24 3.07 -0.23
CA PHE A 278 -6.14 3.60 0.57
C PHE A 278 -6.17 5.13 0.56
N PRO A 279 -6.45 5.81 1.69
CA PRO A 279 -6.41 7.26 1.74
C PRO A 279 -4.96 7.75 1.53
N LEU A 280 -4.73 8.46 0.42
CA LEU A 280 -3.44 9.08 0.11
C LEU A 280 -3.46 10.57 0.48
N LEU A 281 -2.39 11.05 1.10
CA LEU A 281 -2.22 12.47 1.39
C LEU A 281 -1.95 13.23 0.08
N LYS A 282 -2.77 14.25 -0.20
CA LYS A 282 -2.69 15.05 -1.45
C LYS A 282 -1.42 15.91 -1.58
N LYS A 283 -0.70 16.16 -0.48
CA LYS A 283 0.55 16.96 -0.47
C LYS A 283 1.70 16.14 0.12
N SER A 284 2.83 16.12 -0.57
CA SER A 284 4.08 15.49 -0.12
C SER A 284 4.67 16.11 1.16
N THR A 285 4.22 17.31 1.54
CA THR A 285 4.66 18.02 2.74
C THR A 285 3.86 17.70 4.00
N LEU A 286 2.76 16.95 3.89
CA LEU A 286 1.99 16.50 5.05
C LEU A 286 2.71 15.30 5.67
N ASP A 287 2.99 15.38 6.97
CA ASP A 287 3.66 14.31 7.70
C ASP A 287 2.84 13.01 7.57
N HIS A 288 3.42 11.99 6.92
CA HIS A 288 2.96 10.62 7.07
C HIS A 288 3.14 10.26 8.54
N MET A 289 2.07 10.38 9.33
CA MET A 289 2.06 9.91 10.71
C MET A 289 2.39 8.41 10.67
N SER A 290 3.58 8.08 11.19
CA SER A 290 4.14 6.73 11.32
C SER A 290 3.59 6.02 12.54
#